data_AF-A0A0L7KT44-F1
#
_entry.id   AF-A0A0L7KT44-F1
#
_cell.length_a   1.000
_cell.length_b   1.000
_cell.length_c   1.000
_cell.angle_alpha   90.00
_cell.angle_beta   90.00
_cell.angle_gamma   90.00
#
_symmetry.space_group_name_H-M   'P 1'
#
loop_
_entity.id
_entity.type
_entity.pdbx_description
1 polymer ?
#
loop_
_entity_poly.entity_id
_entity_poly.type
_entity_poly.pdbx_seq_one_letter_code
_entity_poly.pdbx_strand_id
1 'polypeptide(L)'
;MALTNNEIVVARTAFRDNSSHYTLGGRKVQFKEVSKVLRNYGIDLDHNRFLILQNPIEMISEKVEVLTESRKEKLNRVRAQTQGLQENKDRLQAKLIGLKRIVDEANKSFKLAESELKIYLSTEQKETDKLEKMKESYEKANKDLGEKKRSQLEESRQAMSANRSRGRVLDSLMKEKRNGNLPGIFGRLGDLGGIDLKYDVAVSTCCGALDNIVTDSVETAQACVEYLKRHDVGRATFIALDKQLHLKQAYERRQTLVLPAFYYALRDTLVASDLDQASRIAYGATRYRVVTLKGD
;
A
#
# COMPACT_ATOMS: atom_id res chain seq x y z
N MET A 1 -45.02 87.22 21.55
CA MET A 1 -44.78 88.67 21.37
C MET A 1 -45.12 89.01 19.93
N ALA A 2 -45.92 90.06 19.71
CA ALA A 2 -46.66 90.32 18.47
C ALA A 2 -45.80 90.40 17.20
N LEU A 3 -46.21 89.69 16.14
CA LEU A 3 -45.84 89.99 14.76
C LEU A 3 -46.65 91.20 14.30
N THR A 4 -46.21 92.41 14.64
CA THR A 4 -46.68 93.62 13.94
C THR A 4 -45.97 93.70 12.60
N ASN A 5 -46.46 92.93 11.61
CA ASN A 5 -46.11 93.16 10.21
C ASN A 5 -46.80 94.45 9.77
N ASN A 6 -46.20 95.61 10.09
CA ASN A 6 -46.63 96.88 9.53
C ASN A 6 -46.22 96.89 8.06
N GLU A 7 -47.06 96.32 7.18
CA GLU A 7 -46.92 96.50 5.75
C GLU A 7 -47.03 98.00 5.41
N ILE A 8 -45.90 98.60 5.04
CA ILE A 8 -45.88 99.96 4.52
C ILE A 8 -46.16 99.87 3.02
N VAL A 9 -47.41 100.13 2.64
CA VAL A 9 -47.81 100.20 1.23
C VAL A 9 -47.53 101.60 0.71
N VAL A 10 -46.58 101.71 -0.23
CA VAL A 10 -46.30 102.93 -0.97
C VAL A 10 -46.89 102.78 -2.38
N ALA A 11 -47.77 103.69 -2.77
CA ALA A 11 -48.33 103.69 -4.13
C ALA A 11 -48.24 105.08 -4.76
N ARG A 12 -47.92 105.12 -6.06
CA ARG A 12 -47.96 106.33 -6.88
C ARG A 12 -49.12 106.21 -7.86
N THR A 13 -50.03 107.17 -7.84
CA THR A 13 -51.09 107.29 -8.86
C THR A 13 -50.70 108.42 -9.80
N ALA A 14 -50.55 108.10 -11.08
CA ALA A 14 -50.28 109.07 -12.15
C ALA A 14 -51.52 109.23 -13.02
N PHE A 15 -51.81 110.46 -13.41
CA PHE A 15 -52.96 110.82 -14.24
C PHE A 15 -52.50 111.21 -15.64
N ARG A 16 -53.42 111.14 -16.61
CA ARG A 16 -53.12 111.48 -18.03
C ARG A 16 -52.76 112.95 -18.26
N ASP A 17 -53.11 113.82 -17.32
CA ASP A 17 -52.72 115.23 -17.31
C ASP A 17 -51.27 115.47 -16.83
N ASN A 18 -50.49 114.39 -16.70
CA ASN A 18 -49.11 114.37 -16.24
C ASN A 18 -48.93 114.75 -14.76
N SER A 19 -50.02 114.89 -14.01
CA SER A 19 -49.98 115.02 -12.56
C SER A 19 -49.79 113.64 -11.90
N SER A 20 -49.16 113.61 -10.73
CA SER A 20 -49.09 112.38 -9.93
C SER A 20 -49.07 112.69 -8.45
N HIS A 21 -49.62 111.78 -7.64
CA HIS A 21 -49.51 111.85 -6.19
C HIS A 21 -49.01 110.54 -5.62
N TYR A 22 -48.33 110.62 -4.48
CA TYR A 22 -47.92 109.45 -3.72
C TYR A 22 -48.87 109.23 -2.55
N THR A 23 -49.00 107.97 -2.17
CA THR A 23 -49.73 107.55 -0.97
C THR A 23 -48.88 106.63 -0.12
N LEU A 24 -48.93 106.82 1.20
CA LEU A 24 -48.30 105.97 2.21
C LEU A 24 -49.41 105.41 3.09
N GLY A 25 -49.63 104.09 3.05
CA GLY A 25 -50.74 103.45 3.77
C GLY A 25 -52.12 104.04 3.42
N GLY A 26 -52.31 104.40 2.14
CA GLY A 26 -53.54 105.01 1.62
C GLY A 26 -53.69 106.52 1.83
N ARG A 27 -52.78 107.19 2.57
CA ARG A 27 -52.82 108.65 2.77
C ARG A 27 -51.96 109.39 1.75
N LYS A 28 -52.49 110.45 1.14
CA LYS A 28 -51.73 111.31 0.23
C LYS A 28 -50.60 112.02 0.97
N VAL A 29 -49.38 111.87 0.46
CA VAL A 29 -48.15 112.44 1.03
C VAL A 29 -47.32 113.08 -0.07
N GLN A 30 -46.43 114.01 0.30
CA GLN A 30 -45.49 114.58 -0.67
C GLN A 30 -44.35 113.59 -0.97
N PHE A 31 -43.77 113.68 -2.18
CA PHE A 31 -42.63 112.84 -2.58
C PHE A 31 -41.50 112.89 -1.54
N LYS A 32 -41.20 114.06 -0.98
CA LYS A 32 -40.15 114.25 0.03
C LYS A 32 -40.37 113.42 1.30
N GLU A 33 -41.62 113.20 1.71
CA GLU A 33 -41.94 112.33 2.85
C GLU A 33 -41.75 110.86 2.50
N VAL A 34 -42.18 110.46 1.29
CA VAL A 34 -41.98 109.10 0.79
C VAL A 34 -40.49 108.77 0.66
N SER A 35 -39.69 109.66 0.09
CA SER A 35 -38.24 109.51 -0.02
C SER A 35 -37.57 109.38 1.36
N LYS A 36 -38.02 110.16 2.36
CA LYS A 36 -37.51 110.04 3.74
C LYS A 36 -37.84 108.69 4.35
N VAL A 37 -39.09 108.24 4.22
CA VAL A 37 -39.53 106.95 4.77
C VAL A 37 -38.73 105.82 4.11
N LEU A 38 -38.64 105.79 2.79
CA LEU A 38 -37.90 104.76 2.07
C LEU A 38 -36.39 104.80 2.34
N ARG A 39 -35.81 105.99 2.55
CA ARG A 39 -34.41 106.13 2.96
C ARG A 39 -34.14 105.52 4.34
N ASN A 40 -35.07 105.58 5.29
CA ASN A 40 -34.94 104.88 6.58
C ASN A 40 -34.88 103.35 6.42
N TYR A 41 -35.40 102.82 5.32
CA TYR A 41 -35.32 101.40 4.94
C TYR A 41 -34.19 101.12 3.92
N GLY A 42 -33.30 102.07 3.67
CA GLY A 42 -32.15 101.91 2.77
C GLY A 42 -32.45 102.06 1.28
N ILE A 43 -33.64 102.52 0.90
CA ILE A 43 -34.05 102.73 -0.49
C ILE A 43 -33.93 104.24 -0.84
N ASP A 44 -32.96 104.58 -1.69
CA ASP A 44 -32.70 105.97 -2.10
C ASP A 44 -33.40 106.31 -3.43
N LEU A 45 -34.39 107.20 -3.36
CA LEU A 45 -35.13 107.72 -4.52
C LEU A 45 -34.60 109.07 -5.02
N ASP A 46 -33.67 109.72 -4.30
CA ASP A 46 -33.24 111.08 -4.63
C ASP A 46 -32.20 111.09 -5.76
N HIS A 47 -31.32 110.09 -5.82
CA HIS A 47 -30.22 110.04 -6.80
C HIS A 47 -30.50 109.16 -8.01
N ASN A 48 -31.73 108.63 -8.17
CA ASN A 48 -32.09 107.68 -9.24
C ASN A 48 -31.04 106.57 -9.44
N ARG A 49 -30.38 106.13 -8.34
CA ARG A 49 -29.26 105.16 -8.36
C ARG A 49 -29.64 103.86 -9.07
N PHE A 50 -30.91 103.50 -8.99
CA PHE A 50 -31.51 102.37 -9.71
C PHE A 50 -31.32 102.47 -11.23
N LEU A 51 -31.53 103.65 -11.84
CA LEU A 51 -31.36 103.88 -13.28
C LEU A 51 -29.89 103.84 -13.72
N ILE A 52 -28.97 104.28 -12.86
CA ILE A 52 -27.52 104.27 -13.14
C ILE A 52 -26.96 102.85 -13.08
N LEU A 53 -27.45 102.04 -12.13
CA LEU A 53 -27.00 100.66 -11.94
C LEU A 53 -27.70 99.65 -12.85
N GLN A 54 -28.81 100.03 -13.49
CA GLN A 54 -29.56 99.16 -14.38
C GLN A 54 -28.71 98.67 -15.56
N ASN A 55 -28.05 99.58 -16.31
CA ASN A 55 -27.21 99.21 -17.45
C ASN A 55 -26.02 98.28 -17.06
N PRO A 56 -25.21 98.57 -16.01
CA PRO A 56 -24.16 97.65 -15.57
C PRO A 56 -24.67 96.28 -15.12
N ILE A 57 -25.81 96.21 -14.43
CA ILE A 57 -26.42 94.96 -13.98
C ILE A 57 -26.88 94.14 -15.18
N GLU A 58 -27.55 94.76 -16.15
CA GLU A 58 -27.97 94.10 -17.40
C GLU A 58 -26.76 93.55 -18.18
N MET A 59 -25.68 94.33 -18.32
CA MET A 59 -24.44 93.87 -18.97
C MET A 59 -23.77 92.69 -18.24
N ILE A 60 -23.75 92.69 -16.90
CA ILE A 60 -23.19 91.58 -16.12
C ILE A 60 -24.08 90.35 -16.25
N SER A 61 -25.40 90.51 -16.19
CA SER A 61 -26.36 89.43 -16.37
C SER A 61 -26.19 88.76 -17.73
N GLU A 62 -26.09 89.56 -18.80
CA GLU A 62 -25.85 89.08 -20.16
C GLU A 62 -24.51 88.33 -20.27
N LYS A 63 -23.42 88.88 -19.69
CA LYS A 63 -22.12 88.19 -19.67
C LYS A 63 -22.16 86.87 -18.91
N VAL A 64 -22.87 86.80 -17.79
CA VAL A 64 -23.05 85.56 -17.03
C VAL A 64 -23.80 84.55 -17.89
N GLU A 65 -24.87 84.95 -18.56
CA GLU A 65 -25.66 84.08 -19.44
C GLU A 65 -24.83 83.55 -20.63
N VAL A 66 -24.06 84.42 -21.29
CA VAL A 66 -23.15 84.00 -22.38
C VAL A 66 -22.07 83.04 -21.88
N LEU A 67 -21.48 83.29 -20.70
CA LEU A 67 -20.47 82.42 -20.11
C LEU A 67 -21.05 81.07 -19.65
N THR A 68 -22.27 81.05 -19.11
CA THR A 68 -22.94 79.79 -18.75
C THR A 68 -23.23 78.96 -20.00
N GLU A 69 -23.62 79.59 -21.10
CA GLU A 69 -23.95 78.84 -22.30
C GLU A 69 -22.66 78.34 -22.98
N SER A 70 -21.61 79.17 -23.04
CA SER A 70 -20.29 78.73 -23.51
C SER A 70 -19.72 77.58 -22.67
N ARG A 71 -19.92 77.60 -21.35
CA ARG A 71 -19.51 76.49 -20.47
C ARG A 71 -20.30 75.22 -20.76
N LYS A 72 -21.63 75.31 -20.93
CA LYS A 72 -22.48 74.16 -21.30
C LYS A 72 -22.04 73.57 -22.64
N GLU A 73 -21.77 74.41 -23.64
CA GLU A 73 -21.30 73.95 -24.95
C GLU A 73 -19.96 73.21 -24.86
N LYS A 74 -18.97 73.79 -24.15
CA LYS A 74 -17.67 73.14 -23.95
C LYS A 74 -17.82 71.80 -23.22
N LEU A 75 -18.65 71.74 -22.18
CA LEU A 75 -18.92 70.52 -21.44
C LEU A 75 -19.59 69.45 -22.33
N ASN A 76 -20.57 69.85 -23.14
CA ASN A 76 -21.25 68.96 -24.07
C ASN A 76 -20.31 68.44 -25.16
N ARG A 77 -19.40 69.28 -25.69
CA ARG A 77 -18.38 68.85 -26.65
C ARG A 77 -17.43 67.81 -26.05
N VAL A 78 -16.91 68.07 -24.84
CA VAL A 78 -16.04 67.11 -24.16
C VAL A 78 -16.80 65.81 -23.88
N ARG A 79 -18.05 65.90 -23.43
CA ARG A 79 -18.89 64.73 -23.19
C ARG A 79 -19.14 63.93 -24.47
N ALA A 80 -19.46 64.58 -25.57
CA ALA A 80 -19.64 63.92 -26.87
C ALA A 80 -18.34 63.26 -27.37
N GLN A 81 -17.19 63.92 -27.22
CA GLN A 81 -15.89 63.37 -27.60
C GLN A 81 -15.46 62.19 -26.70
N THR A 82 -15.85 62.20 -25.42
CA THR A 82 -15.48 61.15 -24.44
C THR A 82 -16.49 60.01 -24.35
N GLN A 83 -17.71 60.18 -24.87
CA GLN A 83 -18.76 59.16 -24.80
C GLN A 83 -18.33 57.84 -25.45
N GLY A 84 -17.78 57.89 -26.67
CA GLY A 84 -17.32 56.66 -27.35
C GLY A 84 -16.16 55.96 -26.63
N LEU A 85 -15.30 56.72 -25.96
CA LEU A 85 -14.22 56.17 -25.11
C LEU A 85 -14.79 55.51 -23.86
N GLN A 86 -15.81 56.12 -23.25
CA GLN A 86 -16.49 55.57 -22.07
C GLN A 86 -17.23 54.27 -22.41
N GLU A 87 -17.97 54.22 -23.51
CA GLU A 87 -18.64 53.00 -23.99
C GLU A 87 -17.62 51.89 -24.32
N ASN A 88 -16.49 52.25 -24.95
CA ASN A 88 -15.41 51.30 -25.21
C ASN A 88 -14.76 50.76 -23.94
N LYS A 89 -14.53 51.62 -22.94
CA LYS A 89 -14.01 51.22 -21.63
C LYS A 89 -14.96 50.23 -20.95
N ASP A 90 -16.25 50.54 -20.90
CA ASP A 90 -17.26 49.70 -20.24
C ASP A 90 -17.37 48.34 -20.96
N ARG A 91 -17.32 48.35 -22.30
CA ARG A 91 -17.29 47.12 -23.11
C ARG A 91 -16.04 46.27 -22.87
N LEU A 92 -14.86 46.88 -22.79
CA LEU A 92 -13.61 46.17 -22.51
C LEU A 92 -13.57 45.64 -21.08
N GLN A 93 -14.09 46.40 -20.11
CA GLN A 93 -14.22 45.94 -18.73
C GLN A 93 -15.16 44.73 -18.62
N ALA A 94 -16.31 44.75 -19.29
CA ALA A 94 -17.22 43.61 -19.34
C ALA A 94 -16.55 42.35 -19.92
N LYS A 95 -15.81 42.51 -21.04
CA LYS A 95 -15.02 41.41 -21.61
C LYS A 95 -13.94 40.89 -20.67
N LEU A 96 -13.23 41.78 -19.97
CA LEU A 96 -12.18 41.40 -19.03
C LEU A 96 -12.74 40.60 -17.84
N ILE A 97 -13.90 41.00 -17.31
CA ILE A 97 -14.58 40.27 -16.24
C ILE A 97 -14.99 38.88 -16.72
N GLY A 98 -15.55 38.77 -17.92
CA GLY A 98 -15.91 37.48 -18.53
C GLY A 98 -14.70 36.56 -18.71
N LEU A 99 -13.61 37.09 -19.27
CA LEU A 99 -12.37 36.34 -19.46
C LEU A 99 -11.75 35.88 -18.13
N LYS A 100 -11.72 36.75 -17.12
CA LYS A 100 -11.25 36.38 -15.76
C LYS A 100 -12.07 35.22 -15.19
N ARG A 101 -13.39 35.27 -15.33
CA ARG A 101 -14.27 34.18 -14.85
C ARG A 101 -13.94 32.84 -15.52
N ILE A 102 -13.74 32.84 -16.84
CA ILE A 102 -13.37 31.63 -17.59
C ILE A 102 -12.01 31.09 -17.12
N VAL A 103 -11.02 31.97 -16.94
CA VAL A 103 -9.69 31.58 -16.46
C VAL A 103 -9.75 30.99 -15.05
N ASP A 104 -10.53 31.59 -14.15
CA ASP A 104 -10.69 31.10 -12.78
C ASP A 104 -11.39 29.73 -12.75
N GLU A 105 -12.39 29.53 -13.61
CA GLU A 105 -13.12 28.27 -13.74
C GLU A 105 -12.23 27.16 -14.33
N ALA A 106 -11.49 27.47 -15.40
CA ALA A 106 -10.51 26.56 -15.99
C ALA A 106 -9.40 26.19 -14.98
N ASN A 107 -8.86 27.15 -14.23
CA ASN A 107 -7.84 26.90 -13.22
C ASN A 107 -8.35 26.01 -12.07
N LYS A 108 -9.61 26.17 -11.64
CA LYS A 108 -10.21 25.28 -10.65
C LYS A 108 -10.30 23.85 -11.18
N SER A 109 -10.79 23.68 -12.40
CA SER A 109 -10.89 22.36 -13.04
C SER A 109 -9.53 21.69 -13.22
N PHE A 110 -8.51 22.46 -13.63
CA PHE A 110 -7.15 21.99 -13.80
C PHE A 110 -6.55 21.49 -12.47
N LYS A 111 -6.68 22.27 -11.40
CA LYS A 111 -6.18 21.87 -10.06
C LYS A 111 -6.87 20.61 -9.53
N LEU A 112 -8.17 20.45 -9.80
CA LEU A 112 -8.89 19.25 -9.44
C LEU A 112 -8.32 18.03 -10.18
N ALA A 113 -8.22 18.11 -11.51
CA ALA A 113 -7.68 17.04 -12.34
C ALA A 113 -6.22 16.71 -11.99
N GLU A 114 -5.40 17.71 -11.69
CA GLU A 114 -4.02 17.53 -11.21
C GLU A 114 -3.97 16.76 -9.89
N SER A 115 -4.86 17.09 -8.94
CA SER A 115 -4.95 16.38 -7.67
C SER A 115 -5.42 14.93 -7.83
N GLU A 116 -6.38 14.68 -8.71
CA GLU A 116 -6.87 13.33 -9.04
C GLU A 116 -5.76 12.50 -9.68
N LEU A 117 -5.05 13.06 -10.67
CA LEU A 117 -3.92 12.40 -11.31
C LEU A 117 -2.84 12.00 -10.31
N LYS A 118 -2.54 12.88 -9.33
CA LYS A 118 -1.57 12.58 -8.28
C LYS A 118 -2.02 11.41 -7.39
N ILE A 119 -3.31 11.31 -7.09
CA ILE A 119 -3.86 10.16 -6.34
C ILE A 119 -3.69 8.89 -7.17
N TYR A 120 -4.06 8.91 -8.46
CA TYR A 120 -3.92 7.75 -9.34
C TYR A 120 -2.47 7.28 -9.47
N LEU A 121 -1.52 8.20 -9.66
CA LEU A 121 -0.09 7.88 -9.71
C LEU A 121 0.40 7.26 -8.39
N SER A 122 -0.05 7.79 -7.25
CA SER A 122 0.32 7.22 -5.95
C SER A 122 -0.26 5.81 -5.75
N THR A 123 -1.47 5.55 -6.23
CA THR A 123 -2.06 4.21 -6.18
C THR A 123 -1.35 3.24 -7.12
N GLU A 124 -1.03 3.67 -8.34
CA GLU A 124 -0.29 2.87 -9.32
C GLU A 124 1.06 2.43 -8.74
N GLN A 125 1.83 3.37 -8.17
CA GLN A 125 3.12 3.05 -7.53
C GLN A 125 2.97 2.02 -6.39
N LYS A 126 1.94 2.17 -5.55
CA LYS A 126 1.68 1.20 -4.47
C LYS A 126 1.34 -0.18 -5.01
N GLU A 127 0.56 -0.27 -6.07
CA GLU A 127 0.21 -1.54 -6.69
C GLU A 127 1.40 -2.17 -7.43
N THR A 128 2.26 -1.38 -8.07
CA THR A 128 3.50 -1.89 -8.68
C THR A 128 4.45 -2.44 -7.61
N ASP A 129 4.63 -1.74 -6.49
CA ASP A 129 5.48 -2.20 -5.38
C ASP A 129 4.94 -3.49 -4.76
N LYS A 130 3.61 -3.62 -4.64
CA LYS A 130 2.97 -4.86 -4.16
C LYS A 130 3.19 -6.01 -5.13
N LEU A 131 3.04 -5.76 -6.43
CA LEU A 131 3.22 -6.76 -7.47
C LEU A 131 4.67 -7.28 -7.50
N GLU A 132 5.65 -6.38 -7.37
CA GLU A 132 7.07 -6.72 -7.31
C GLU A 132 7.38 -7.61 -6.09
N LYS A 133 6.94 -7.21 -4.89
CA LYS A 133 7.08 -8.03 -3.68
C LYS A 133 6.41 -9.40 -3.82
N MET A 134 5.23 -9.45 -4.44
CA MET A 134 4.52 -10.71 -4.68
C MET A 134 5.32 -11.62 -5.63
N LYS A 135 5.88 -11.07 -6.72
CA LYS A 135 6.73 -11.82 -7.66
C LYS A 135 7.98 -12.36 -6.98
N GLU A 136 8.69 -11.55 -6.21
CA GLU A 136 9.87 -11.99 -5.45
C GLU A 136 9.54 -13.13 -4.48
N SER A 137 8.44 -13.00 -3.74
CA SER A 137 7.98 -14.04 -2.81
C SER A 137 7.62 -15.35 -3.52
N TYR A 138 7.02 -15.24 -4.70
CA TYR A 138 6.63 -16.39 -5.52
C TYR A 138 7.85 -17.09 -6.12
N GLU A 139 8.82 -16.34 -6.64
CA GLU A 139 10.08 -16.91 -7.15
C GLU A 139 10.85 -17.64 -6.05
N LYS A 140 10.93 -17.06 -4.86
CA LYS A 140 11.56 -17.69 -3.69
C LYS A 140 10.85 -18.98 -3.31
N ALA A 141 9.51 -18.95 -3.20
CA ALA A 141 8.72 -20.14 -2.88
C ALA A 141 8.87 -21.25 -3.94
N ASN A 142 8.93 -20.91 -5.22
CA ASN A 142 9.16 -21.86 -6.30
C ASN A 142 10.56 -22.48 -6.24
N LYS A 143 11.58 -21.69 -5.93
CA LYS A 143 12.94 -22.19 -5.74
C LYS A 143 13.02 -23.17 -4.57
N ASP A 144 12.47 -22.78 -3.42
CA ASP A 144 12.42 -23.63 -2.22
C ASP A 144 11.65 -24.94 -2.48
N LEU A 145 10.54 -24.88 -3.22
CA LEU A 145 9.77 -26.06 -3.60
C LEU A 145 10.56 -26.98 -4.55
N GLY A 146 11.29 -26.40 -5.50
CA GLY A 146 12.16 -27.14 -6.42
C GLY A 146 13.28 -27.88 -5.68
N GLU A 147 13.93 -27.20 -4.73
CA GLU A 147 14.99 -27.78 -3.89
C GLU A 147 14.43 -28.91 -3.00
N LYS A 148 13.28 -28.71 -2.33
CA LYS A 148 12.62 -29.75 -1.52
C LYS A 148 12.24 -30.99 -2.34
N LYS A 149 11.62 -30.80 -3.51
CA LYS A 149 11.26 -31.92 -4.40
C LYS A 149 12.49 -32.71 -4.84
N ARG A 150 13.59 -32.02 -5.12
CA ARG A 150 14.84 -32.66 -5.55
C ARG A 150 15.49 -33.47 -4.42
N SER A 151 15.54 -32.93 -3.21
CA SER A 151 16.03 -33.63 -2.02
C SER A 151 15.21 -34.89 -1.71
N GLN A 152 13.87 -34.80 -1.74
CA GLN A 152 13.00 -35.97 -1.53
C GLN A 152 13.18 -37.05 -2.60
N LEU A 153 13.34 -36.65 -3.87
CA LEU A 153 13.62 -37.60 -4.95
C LEU A 153 14.96 -38.31 -4.74
N GLU A 154 15.98 -37.59 -4.28
CA GLU A 154 17.32 -38.14 -4.06
C GLU A 154 17.33 -39.13 -2.88
N GLU A 155 16.69 -38.80 -1.76
CA GLU A 155 16.50 -39.70 -0.61
C GLU A 155 15.77 -40.99 -1.01
N SER A 156 14.65 -40.86 -1.74
CA SER A 156 13.88 -42.00 -2.23
C SER A 156 14.71 -42.88 -3.18
N ARG A 157 15.51 -42.26 -4.06
CA ARG A 157 16.39 -42.98 -4.99
C ARG A 157 17.48 -43.76 -4.26
N GLN A 158 18.08 -43.17 -3.23
CA GLN A 158 19.10 -43.84 -2.41
C GLN A 158 18.51 -45.03 -1.65
N ALA A 159 17.34 -44.85 -1.02
CA ALA A 159 16.62 -45.93 -0.34
C ALA A 159 16.29 -47.08 -1.31
N MET A 160 15.80 -46.77 -2.51
CA MET A 160 15.51 -47.79 -3.53
C MET A 160 16.76 -48.51 -4.06
N SER A 161 17.87 -47.80 -4.26
CA SER A 161 19.13 -48.40 -4.72
C SER A 161 19.71 -49.37 -3.68
N ALA A 162 19.69 -48.96 -2.40
CA ALA A 162 20.12 -49.81 -1.30
C ALA A 162 19.28 -51.10 -1.21
N ASN A 163 17.96 -51.02 -1.40
CA ASN A 163 17.10 -52.20 -1.37
C ASN A 163 17.29 -53.13 -2.58
N ARG A 164 17.47 -52.58 -3.79
CA ARG A 164 17.63 -53.37 -5.02
C ARG A 164 18.94 -54.15 -5.05
N SER A 165 20.02 -53.59 -4.52
CA SER A 165 21.32 -54.25 -4.47
C SER A 165 21.34 -55.44 -3.50
N ARG A 166 20.66 -55.33 -2.35
CA ARG A 166 20.59 -56.40 -1.34
C ARG A 166 19.85 -57.65 -1.84
N GLY A 167 18.67 -57.47 -2.45
CA GLY A 167 17.89 -58.59 -2.99
C GLY A 167 18.62 -59.33 -4.12
N ARG A 168 19.28 -58.57 -5.02
CA ARG A 168 20.06 -59.14 -6.14
C ARG A 168 21.20 -60.05 -5.66
N VAL A 169 21.91 -59.64 -4.60
CA VAL A 169 23.03 -60.42 -4.05
C VAL A 169 22.54 -61.75 -3.48
N LEU A 170 21.44 -61.74 -2.71
CA LEU A 170 20.85 -62.95 -2.14
C LEU A 170 20.37 -63.91 -3.25
N ASP A 171 19.64 -63.40 -4.24
CA ASP A 171 19.12 -64.21 -5.35
C ASP A 171 20.25 -64.90 -6.14
N SER A 172 21.34 -64.18 -6.41
CA SER A 172 22.50 -64.72 -7.13
C SER A 172 23.20 -65.83 -6.34
N LEU A 173 23.41 -65.64 -5.03
CA LEU A 173 24.06 -66.64 -4.19
C LEU A 173 23.18 -67.88 -3.98
N MET A 174 21.87 -67.70 -3.82
CA MET A 174 20.94 -68.82 -3.68
C MET A 174 20.81 -69.62 -4.99
N LYS A 175 20.99 -68.98 -6.15
CA LYS A 175 21.06 -69.67 -7.45
C LYS A 175 22.30 -70.56 -7.53
N GLU A 176 23.48 -70.06 -7.15
CA GLU A 176 24.72 -70.85 -7.14
C GLU A 176 24.70 -72.00 -6.14
N LYS A 177 24.06 -71.80 -4.98
CA LYS A 177 23.80 -72.87 -4.01
C LYS A 177 22.98 -74.00 -4.65
N ARG A 178 21.90 -73.68 -5.36
CA ARG A 178 21.03 -74.67 -6.03
C ARG A 178 21.76 -75.40 -7.17
N ASN A 179 22.66 -74.71 -7.86
CA ASN A 179 23.49 -75.29 -8.91
C ASN A 179 24.66 -76.15 -8.35
N GLY A 180 24.93 -76.11 -7.05
CA GLY A 180 25.96 -76.89 -6.38
C GLY A 180 27.37 -76.29 -6.45
N ASN A 181 27.54 -75.08 -6.99
CA ASN A 181 28.85 -74.43 -7.13
C ASN A 181 29.36 -73.83 -5.81
N LEU A 182 28.45 -73.41 -4.93
CA LEU A 182 28.75 -72.89 -3.60
C LEU A 182 27.97 -73.68 -2.53
N PRO A 183 28.38 -74.93 -2.23
CA PRO A 183 27.81 -75.68 -1.12
C PRO A 183 28.19 -75.01 0.21
N GLY A 184 27.36 -75.14 1.25
CA GLY A 184 27.64 -74.60 2.58
C GLY A 184 26.99 -73.24 2.91
N ILE A 185 26.34 -72.59 1.94
CA ILE A 185 25.49 -71.42 2.21
C ILE A 185 24.18 -71.89 2.87
N PHE A 186 23.83 -71.37 4.04
CA PHE A 186 22.53 -71.64 4.66
C PHE A 186 21.45 -70.71 4.12
N GLY A 187 21.74 -69.41 4.08
CA GLY A 187 20.80 -68.36 3.64
C GLY A 187 20.99 -67.08 4.45
N ARG A 188 20.08 -66.12 4.29
CA ARG A 188 20.04 -64.90 5.12
C ARG A 188 19.63 -65.27 6.55
N LEU A 189 20.30 -64.71 7.56
CA LEU A 189 20.04 -65.04 8.96
C LEU A 189 18.58 -64.82 9.37
N GLY A 190 17.94 -63.74 8.88
CA GLY A 190 16.52 -63.47 9.14
C GLY A 190 15.57 -64.55 8.62
N ASP A 191 15.92 -65.27 7.54
CA ASP A 191 15.08 -66.31 6.95
C ASP A 191 15.23 -67.66 7.70
N LEU A 192 16.24 -67.78 8.57
CA LEU A 192 16.56 -69.00 9.33
C LEU A 192 15.90 -69.04 10.71
N GLY A 193 15.11 -68.03 11.08
CA GLY A 193 14.46 -67.92 12.38
C GLY A 193 13.06 -67.32 12.26
N GLY A 194 12.15 -67.78 13.12
CA GLY A 194 10.81 -67.21 13.28
C GLY A 194 10.67 -66.52 14.63
N ILE A 195 10.04 -65.35 14.63
CA ILE A 195 9.69 -64.59 15.84
C ILE A 195 8.20 -64.24 15.81
N ASP A 196 7.62 -63.99 16.97
CA ASP A 196 6.26 -63.49 17.07
C ASP A 196 6.13 -62.11 16.40
N LEU A 197 5.01 -61.91 15.68
CA LEU A 197 4.70 -60.68 14.94
C LEU A 197 4.78 -59.42 15.82
N LYS A 198 4.51 -59.56 17.12
CA LYS A 198 4.63 -58.46 18.10
C LYS A 198 6.04 -57.84 18.14
N TYR A 199 7.08 -58.62 17.87
CA TYR A 199 8.48 -58.19 17.97
C TYR A 199 9.14 -57.96 16.61
N ASP A 200 8.40 -58.12 15.51
CA ASP A 200 8.92 -58.07 14.14
C ASP A 200 9.57 -56.71 13.82
N VAL A 201 8.87 -55.62 14.18
CA VAL A 201 9.38 -54.26 14.00
C VAL A 201 10.64 -54.01 14.84
N ALA A 202 10.62 -54.46 16.10
CA ALA A 202 11.75 -54.29 17.02
C ALA A 202 13.01 -55.02 16.54
N VAL A 203 12.87 -56.27 16.06
CA VAL A 203 14.02 -57.08 15.63
C VAL A 203 14.58 -56.62 14.27
N SER A 204 13.69 -56.25 13.34
CA SER A 204 14.06 -55.78 12.01
C SER A 204 14.78 -54.43 12.06
N THR A 205 14.40 -53.58 13.02
CA THR A 205 15.01 -52.26 13.18
C THR A 205 16.32 -52.33 13.97
N CYS A 206 16.41 -53.15 15.03
CA CYS A 206 17.62 -53.19 15.85
C CYS A 206 18.74 -54.03 15.23
N CYS A 207 18.46 -55.02 14.39
CA CYS A 207 19.47 -55.98 13.97
C CYS A 207 19.68 -55.99 12.45
N GLY A 208 20.50 -55.06 11.95
CA GLY A 208 20.98 -55.10 10.56
C GLY A 208 21.82 -56.34 10.22
N ALA A 209 22.31 -57.07 11.23
CA ALA A 209 23.02 -58.33 11.03
C ALA A 209 22.11 -59.50 10.61
N LEU A 210 20.77 -59.35 10.71
CA LEU A 210 19.82 -60.32 10.14
C LEU A 210 19.91 -60.40 8.60
N ASP A 211 20.41 -59.35 7.95
CA ASP A 211 20.71 -59.33 6.52
C ASP A 211 21.96 -60.11 6.13
N ASN A 212 22.78 -60.52 7.11
CA ASN A 212 24.01 -61.24 6.83
C ASN A 212 23.71 -62.67 6.37
N ILE A 213 24.57 -63.18 5.49
CA ILE A 213 24.43 -64.52 4.93
C ILE A 213 25.22 -65.51 5.78
N VAL A 214 24.56 -66.57 6.23
CA VAL A 214 25.16 -67.59 7.09
C VAL A 214 25.80 -68.67 6.22
N THR A 215 27.06 -69.01 6.51
CA THR A 215 27.83 -70.09 5.87
C THR A 215 28.35 -71.07 6.92
N ASP A 216 28.66 -72.30 6.51
CA ASP A 216 29.26 -73.32 7.37
C ASP A 216 30.68 -72.96 7.83
N SER A 217 31.53 -72.54 6.89
CA SER A 217 32.94 -72.21 7.15
C SER A 217 33.38 -70.86 6.59
N VAL A 218 34.58 -70.42 7.02
CA VAL A 218 35.23 -69.21 6.50
C VAL A 218 35.62 -69.36 5.04
N GLU A 219 36.04 -70.55 4.62
CA GLU A 219 36.44 -70.84 3.24
C GLU A 219 35.23 -70.67 2.30
N THR A 220 34.07 -71.18 2.68
CA THR A 220 32.82 -70.99 1.92
C THR A 220 32.45 -69.51 1.81
N ALA A 221 32.57 -68.75 2.91
CA ALA A 221 32.32 -67.30 2.90
C ALA A 221 33.28 -66.55 1.95
N GLN A 222 34.57 -66.90 1.96
CA GLN A 222 35.55 -66.32 1.06
C GLN A 222 35.25 -66.64 -0.40
N ALA A 223 34.87 -67.89 -0.70
CA ALA A 223 34.44 -68.29 -2.05
C ALA A 223 33.21 -67.51 -2.53
N CYS A 224 32.25 -67.25 -1.65
CA CYS A 224 31.08 -66.41 -1.96
C CYS A 224 31.48 -64.96 -2.25
N VAL A 225 32.39 -64.38 -1.48
CA VAL A 225 32.90 -63.01 -1.71
C VAL A 225 33.65 -62.92 -3.04
N GLU A 226 34.48 -63.91 -3.34
CA GLU A 226 35.21 -64.03 -4.60
C GLU A 226 34.23 -64.10 -5.80
N TYR A 227 33.18 -64.92 -5.68
CA TYR A 227 32.12 -65.01 -6.69
C TYR A 227 31.41 -63.67 -6.92
N LEU A 228 31.00 -62.98 -5.85
CA LEU A 228 30.32 -61.68 -5.96
C LEU A 228 31.20 -60.61 -6.63
N LYS A 229 32.51 -60.64 -6.36
CA LYS A 229 33.48 -59.74 -7.00
C LYS A 229 33.67 -60.05 -8.49
N ARG A 230 33.77 -61.33 -8.87
CA ARG A 230 33.98 -61.74 -10.27
C ARG A 230 32.79 -61.41 -11.17
N HIS A 231 31.57 -61.48 -10.64
CA HIS A 231 30.34 -61.25 -11.38
C HIS A 231 29.72 -59.85 -11.16
N ASP A 232 30.40 -58.98 -10.41
CA ASP A 232 29.96 -57.62 -10.06
C ASP A 232 28.49 -57.52 -9.58
N VAL A 233 28.08 -58.49 -8.77
CA VAL A 233 26.68 -58.61 -8.32
C VAL A 233 26.39 -57.66 -7.16
N GLY A 234 27.38 -57.42 -6.30
CA GLY A 234 27.29 -56.52 -5.16
C GLY A 234 28.20 -56.92 -4.01
N ARG A 235 27.90 -56.42 -2.81
CA ARG A 235 28.63 -56.72 -1.56
C ARG A 235 27.67 -57.34 -0.55
N ALA A 236 28.11 -58.38 0.14
CA ALA A 236 27.39 -58.99 1.26
C ALA A 236 28.34 -59.22 2.43
N THR A 237 27.76 -59.26 3.62
CA THR A 237 28.44 -59.63 4.87
C THR A 237 28.07 -61.06 5.21
N PHE A 238 29.06 -61.86 5.59
CA PHE A 238 28.88 -63.29 5.86
C PHE A 238 29.15 -63.61 7.34
N ILE A 239 28.41 -64.58 7.88
CA ILE A 239 28.61 -65.15 9.21
C ILE A 239 29.01 -66.62 9.02
N ALA A 240 30.29 -66.93 9.26
CA ALA A 240 30.80 -68.29 9.22
C ALA A 240 30.56 -68.99 10.57
N LEU A 241 29.87 -70.13 10.55
CA LEU A 241 29.45 -70.85 11.76
C LEU A 241 30.62 -71.51 12.51
N ASP A 242 31.65 -71.95 11.80
CA ASP A 242 32.90 -72.48 12.37
C ASP A 242 33.56 -71.53 13.39
N LYS A 243 33.57 -70.21 13.12
CA LYS A 243 34.11 -69.19 14.01
C LYS A 243 33.22 -68.92 15.22
N GLN A 244 31.93 -69.28 15.16
CA GLN A 244 30.95 -69.06 16.24
C GLN A 244 30.88 -70.23 17.25
N LEU A 245 31.68 -71.30 17.05
CA LEU A 245 31.68 -72.48 17.91
C LEU A 245 32.05 -72.19 19.37
N HIS A 246 32.86 -71.16 19.65
CA HIS A 246 33.21 -70.77 21.03
C HIS A 246 32.00 -70.28 21.83
N LEU A 247 30.90 -69.87 21.18
CA LEU A 247 29.65 -69.47 21.83
C LEU A 247 28.73 -70.67 22.14
N LYS A 248 29.07 -71.89 21.67
CA LYS A 248 28.30 -73.11 22.01
C LYS A 248 28.36 -73.48 23.49
N GLN A 249 29.42 -73.08 24.21
CA GLN A 249 29.63 -73.45 25.62
C GLN A 249 28.52 -72.93 26.55
N ALA A 250 27.73 -71.93 26.12
CA ALA A 250 26.58 -71.41 26.86
C ALA A 250 25.24 -72.14 26.56
N TYR A 251 25.18 -73.01 25.55
CA TYR A 251 23.93 -73.60 25.05
C TYR A 251 24.07 -75.11 24.74
N GLU A 252 24.20 -75.94 25.78
CA GLU A 252 24.25 -77.41 25.64
C GLU A 252 22.90 -78.08 25.34
N ARG A 253 21.77 -77.36 25.38
CA ARG A 253 20.42 -78.00 25.41
C ARG A 253 19.56 -77.91 24.15
N ARG A 254 20.00 -77.30 23.05
CA ARG A 254 19.22 -77.31 21.78
C ARG A 254 20.13 -77.53 20.57
N GLN A 255 19.83 -78.59 19.81
CA GLN A 255 20.59 -79.13 18.65
C GLN A 255 20.61 -78.23 17.39
N THR A 256 20.27 -76.95 17.48
CA THR A 256 20.12 -76.09 16.30
C THR A 256 21.43 -75.34 16.02
N LEU A 257 22.11 -75.74 14.93
CA LEU A 257 23.41 -75.21 14.48
C LEU A 257 23.46 -73.69 14.26
N VAL A 258 22.30 -73.04 14.11
CA VAL A 258 22.16 -71.63 13.77
C VAL A 258 22.01 -70.70 14.98
N LEU A 259 21.72 -71.22 16.18
CA LEU A 259 21.56 -70.40 17.39
C LEU A 259 22.79 -69.52 17.71
N PRO A 260 24.03 -70.02 17.58
CA PRO A 260 25.21 -69.20 17.81
C PRO A 260 25.26 -67.95 16.91
N ALA A 261 24.76 -68.05 15.67
CA ALA A 261 24.69 -66.92 14.75
C ALA A 261 23.65 -65.87 15.19
N PHE A 262 22.49 -66.31 15.68
CA PHE A 262 21.48 -65.40 16.25
C PHE A 262 21.99 -64.69 17.50
N TYR A 263 22.67 -65.41 18.39
CA TYR A 263 23.26 -64.81 19.58
C TYR A 263 24.40 -63.84 19.23
N TYR A 264 25.21 -64.15 18.21
CA TYR A 264 26.22 -63.22 17.70
C TYR A 264 25.60 -61.90 17.19
N ALA A 265 24.46 -62.00 16.50
CA ALA A 265 23.76 -60.86 15.91
C ALA A 265 22.98 -60.01 16.93
N LEU A 266 22.33 -60.65 17.90
CA LEU A 266 21.46 -59.98 18.88
C LEU A 266 22.15 -59.67 20.20
N ARG A 267 23.12 -60.47 20.66
CA ARG A 267 23.78 -60.31 21.96
C ARG A 267 22.75 -60.10 23.09
N ASP A 268 23.09 -59.29 24.08
CA ASP A 268 22.21 -58.92 25.20
C ASP A 268 21.25 -57.76 24.83
N THR A 269 20.57 -57.86 23.69
CA THR A 269 19.56 -56.88 23.26
C THR A 269 18.23 -57.16 23.96
N LEU A 270 17.70 -56.15 24.63
CA LEU A 270 16.43 -56.20 25.36
C LEU A 270 15.33 -55.47 24.58
N VAL A 271 14.08 -55.90 24.76
CA VAL A 271 12.91 -55.24 24.18
C VAL A 271 12.11 -54.54 25.27
N ALA A 272 11.76 -53.27 25.05
CA ALA A 272 10.90 -52.47 25.92
C ALA A 272 9.55 -52.18 25.23
N SER A 273 8.49 -51.98 26.01
CA SER A 273 7.19 -51.59 25.47
C SER A 273 7.20 -50.16 24.92
N ASP A 274 7.86 -49.25 25.64
CA ASP A 274 7.80 -47.81 25.41
C ASP A 274 9.16 -47.14 25.63
N LEU A 275 9.31 -45.91 25.11
CA LEU A 275 10.56 -45.14 25.15
C LEU A 275 11.03 -44.84 26.59
N ASP A 276 10.10 -44.62 27.52
CA ASP A 276 10.40 -44.35 28.93
C ASP A 276 10.99 -45.59 29.62
N GLN A 277 10.44 -46.77 29.32
CA GLN A 277 10.97 -48.04 29.81
C GLN A 277 12.33 -48.32 29.17
N ALA A 278 12.47 -48.10 27.87
CA ALA A 278 13.71 -48.27 27.14
C ALA A 278 14.84 -47.41 27.73
N SER A 279 14.57 -46.12 27.95
CA SER A 279 15.53 -45.18 28.51
C SER A 279 15.97 -45.58 29.91
N ARG A 280 15.04 -46.01 30.77
CA ARG A 280 15.36 -46.46 32.14
C ARG A 280 16.28 -47.68 32.15
N ILE A 281 16.07 -48.63 31.24
CA ILE A 281 16.88 -49.85 31.14
C ILE A 281 18.23 -49.56 30.48
N ALA A 282 18.26 -48.75 29.42
CA ALA A 282 19.48 -48.42 28.67
C ALA A 282 20.49 -47.63 29.52
N TYR A 283 20.02 -46.75 30.41
CA TYR A 283 20.84 -45.92 31.30
C TYR A 283 20.86 -46.39 32.76
N GLY A 284 20.52 -47.66 33.01
CA GLY A 284 20.62 -48.28 34.33
C GLY A 284 22.07 -48.53 34.79
N ALA A 285 22.24 -49.25 35.91
CA ALA A 285 23.55 -49.58 36.47
C ALA A 285 24.46 -50.38 35.52
N THR A 286 23.87 -51.15 34.60
CA THR A 286 24.56 -51.82 33.49
C THR A 286 23.90 -51.36 32.20
N ARG A 287 24.71 -50.97 31.21
CA ARG A 287 24.21 -50.48 29.92
C ARG A 287 23.83 -51.65 29.04
N TYR A 288 22.55 -51.77 28.75
CA TYR A 288 22.03 -52.73 27.79
C TYR A 288 21.65 -52.02 26.49
N ARG A 289 21.74 -52.76 25.39
CA ARG A 289 21.13 -52.34 24.14
C ARG A 289 19.64 -52.63 24.23
N VAL A 290 18.81 -51.61 24.08
CA VAL A 290 17.34 -51.74 24.21
C VAL A 290 16.69 -51.22 22.94
N VAL A 291 15.63 -51.90 22.49
CA VAL A 291 14.78 -51.45 21.38
C VAL A 291 13.32 -51.43 21.83
N THR A 292 12.55 -50.44 21.41
CA THR A 292 11.10 -50.42 21.68
C THR A 292 10.34 -51.36 20.74
N LEU A 293 9.10 -51.71 21.09
CA LEU A 293 8.21 -52.42 20.15
C LEU A 293 7.98 -51.68 18.83
N LYS A 294 8.22 -50.36 18.80
CA LYS A 294 8.09 -49.51 17.59
C LYS A 294 9.38 -49.38 16.79
N GLY A 295 10.49 -49.94 17.26
CA GLY A 295 11.79 -49.88 16.59
C GLY A 295 12.65 -48.66 16.95
N ASP A 296 12.32 -47.94 18.02
CA ASP A 296 13.11 -46.82 18.54
C ASP A 296 14.30 -47.29 19.39
#